data_AF-C5LYL3-F1
#
_entry.id   AF-C5LYL3-F1
#
_cell.length_a   1.000
_cell.length_b   1.000
_cell.length_c   1.000
_cell.angle_alpha   90.00
_cell.angle_beta   90.00
_cell.angle_gamma   90.00
#
_symmetry.space_group_name_H-M   'P 1'
#
loop_
_entity.id
_entity.type
_entity.pdbx_description
1 polymer ?
#
loop_
_entity_poly.entity_id
_entity_poly.type
_entity_poly.pdbx_seq_one_letter_code
_entity_poly.pdbx_strand_id
1 'polypeptide(L)'
;MNQNSNLIVNEALWEAYLKRAAQLSDKCHFRSLLRVFQAAASVRIYNRRVVPYYRTLLSACAVKFGEMKPENFCHLMQALSRLQYRDERLVMMLQKTALTWPTVTHKILVKAANSAAKLDLASQLWCKPLAIALSQAVCENTLIVKEFMNIKWITVVEMFDDATMINYLYRAEAVKREQLSDMRYSRHLQVVEMYVRLCKEESVWEQLDDNVKEFLRDLRSDEESAEDERERLKGEKKKSKERQRKELHKYKKRLKKYGEKARPLAVKKIKTQRKALSCELHGEVAELLVGVGLELMIGVKAGPFNLDMFHAATNTVIEVCPEWQFYVSDIEWSTRCAGDGIDIVNKFC
;
A
#
# COMPACT_ATOMS: atom_id res chain seq x y z
N MET A 1 1.88 9.87 -13.50
CA MET A 1 0.50 9.35 -13.45
C MET A 1 0.50 7.90 -13.93
N ASN A 2 0.47 6.92 -13.03
CA ASN A 2 0.41 5.50 -13.40
C ASN A 2 -1.06 5.06 -13.42
N GLN A 3 -1.62 4.95 -14.62
CA GLN A 3 -2.84 4.19 -14.86
C GLN A 3 -2.48 2.70 -14.79
N ASN A 4 -2.57 2.12 -13.59
CA ASN A 4 -2.70 0.67 -13.45
C ASN A 4 -4.05 0.28 -14.05
N SER A 5 -4.03 -0.78 -14.85
CA SER A 5 -5.20 -1.50 -15.38
C SER A 5 -6.42 -1.43 -14.45
N ASN A 6 -7.49 -0.81 -14.95
CA ASN A 6 -8.78 -0.57 -14.28
C ASN A 6 -9.37 -1.83 -13.63
N LEU A 7 -9.01 -2.09 -12.36
CA LEU A 7 -9.96 -2.60 -11.40
C LEU A 7 -10.89 -1.43 -11.09
N ILE A 8 -12.10 -1.46 -11.64
CA ILE A 8 -13.12 -0.46 -11.33
C ILE A 8 -13.45 -0.65 -9.85
N VAL A 9 -12.92 0.24 -9.02
CA VAL A 9 -13.22 0.28 -7.59
C VAL A 9 -14.72 0.54 -7.46
N ASN A 10 -15.46 -0.42 -6.91
CA ASN A 10 -16.90 -0.25 -6.70
C ASN A 10 -17.12 0.69 -5.52
N GLU A 11 -17.29 1.97 -5.81
CA GLU A 11 -17.48 3.01 -4.80
C GLU A 11 -18.72 2.77 -3.94
N ALA A 12 -19.80 2.23 -4.51
CA ALA A 12 -21.03 1.97 -3.78
C ALA A 12 -20.84 0.87 -2.73
N LEU A 13 -20.07 -0.17 -3.04
CA LEU A 13 -19.72 -1.22 -2.08
C LEU A 13 -18.87 -0.66 -0.93
N TRP A 14 -17.90 0.20 -1.25
CA TRP A 14 -17.08 0.85 -0.22
C TRP A 14 -17.88 1.83 0.64
N GLU A 15 -18.82 2.55 0.06
CA GLU A 15 -19.74 3.42 0.79
C GLU A 15 -20.60 2.59 1.78
N ALA A 16 -21.17 1.48 1.32
CA ALA A 16 -21.94 0.57 2.17
C ALA A 16 -21.09 -0.03 3.31
N TYR A 17 -19.88 -0.47 2.99
CA TYR A 17 -18.93 -1.00 3.97
C TYR A 17 -18.55 0.04 5.03
N LEU A 18 -18.16 1.25 4.63
CA LEU A 18 -17.78 2.32 5.56
C LEU A 18 -18.96 2.79 6.40
N LYS A 19 -20.16 2.86 5.81
CA LYS A 19 -21.40 3.15 6.54
C LYS A 19 -21.65 2.11 7.62
N ARG A 20 -21.51 0.81 7.28
CA ARG A 20 -21.70 -0.27 8.25
C ARG A 20 -20.62 -0.26 9.34
N ALA A 21 -19.37 -0.03 8.98
CA ALA A 21 -18.27 0.10 9.93
C ALA A 21 -18.50 1.27 10.90
N ALA A 22 -18.98 2.42 10.40
CA ALA A 22 -19.33 3.58 11.22
C ALA A 22 -20.51 3.29 12.17
N GLN A 23 -21.49 2.49 11.77
CA GLN A 23 -22.60 2.08 12.66
C GLN A 23 -22.14 1.15 13.79
N LEU A 24 -21.11 0.34 13.55
CA LEU A 24 -20.58 -0.62 14.52
C LEU A 24 -19.40 -0.07 15.32
N SER A 25 -18.95 1.16 15.05
CA SER A 25 -17.67 1.68 15.52
C SER A 25 -17.54 1.71 17.04
N ASP A 26 -18.66 1.90 17.73
CA ASP A 26 -18.68 2.00 19.19
C ASP A 26 -18.45 0.64 19.86
N LYS A 27 -18.88 -0.44 19.19
CA LYS A 27 -18.78 -1.82 19.66
C LYS A 27 -17.47 -2.51 19.24
N CYS A 28 -16.71 -1.91 18.32
CA CYS A 28 -15.48 -2.48 17.82
C CYS A 28 -14.25 -2.01 18.62
N HIS A 29 -13.29 -2.92 18.79
CA HIS A 29 -11.96 -2.56 19.30
C HIS A 29 -11.23 -1.63 18.34
N PHE A 30 -10.33 -0.81 18.88
CA PHE A 30 -9.50 0.11 18.10
C PHE A 30 -8.77 -0.57 16.93
N ARG A 31 -8.22 -1.79 17.14
CA ARG A 31 -7.51 -2.53 16.08
C ARG A 31 -8.39 -2.82 14.87
N SER A 32 -9.68 -3.12 15.08
CA SER A 32 -10.62 -3.35 13.99
C SER A 32 -10.89 -2.06 13.22
N LEU A 33 -11.06 -0.94 13.91
CA LEU A 33 -11.22 0.39 13.30
C LEU A 33 -9.98 0.79 12.50
N LEU A 34 -8.78 0.53 13.02
CA LEU A 34 -7.53 0.76 12.32
C LEU A 34 -7.44 -0.06 11.02
N ARG A 35 -7.85 -1.34 11.04
CA ARG A 35 -7.89 -2.18 9.84
C ARG A 35 -8.83 -1.61 8.78
N VAL A 36 -9.98 -1.06 9.16
CA VAL A 36 -10.90 -0.35 8.25
C VAL A 36 -10.17 0.81 7.57
N PHE A 37 -9.49 1.66 8.35
CA PHE A 37 -8.71 2.77 7.78
C PHE A 37 -7.58 2.30 6.86
N GLN A 38 -6.87 1.23 7.21
CA GLN A 38 -5.79 0.68 6.39
C GLN A 38 -6.32 0.11 5.06
N ALA A 39 -7.44 -0.59 5.09
CA ALA A 39 -8.10 -1.11 3.89
C ALA A 39 -8.54 0.04 2.97
N ALA A 40 -9.25 1.02 3.54
CA ALA A 40 -9.68 2.21 2.81
C ALA A 40 -8.50 3.00 2.23
N ALA A 41 -7.41 3.15 2.98
CA ALA A 41 -6.19 3.84 2.56
C ALA A 41 -5.44 3.11 1.43
N SER A 42 -5.55 1.78 1.37
CA SER A 42 -4.91 0.96 0.33
C SER A 42 -5.59 1.15 -1.02
N VAL A 43 -6.92 1.31 -1.00
CA VAL A 43 -7.74 1.57 -2.19
C VAL A 43 -7.88 3.06 -2.49
N ARG A 44 -7.55 3.93 -1.53
CA ARG A 44 -7.65 5.40 -1.61
C ARG A 44 -9.08 5.89 -1.87
N ILE A 45 -10.05 5.29 -1.18
CA ILE A 45 -11.45 5.72 -1.25
C ILE A 45 -11.59 7.07 -0.55
N TYR A 46 -11.77 8.14 -1.32
CA TYR A 46 -12.02 9.47 -0.78
C TYR A 46 -13.02 10.22 -1.66
N ASN A 47 -14.26 10.33 -1.18
CA ASN A 47 -15.30 11.11 -1.82
C ASN A 47 -16.18 11.78 -0.74
N ARG A 48 -16.99 12.78 -1.12
CA ARG A 48 -17.81 13.54 -0.18
C ARG A 48 -18.81 12.68 0.61
N ARG A 49 -19.22 11.52 0.07
CA ARG A 49 -20.19 10.62 0.71
C ARG A 49 -19.58 9.81 1.84
N VAL A 50 -18.31 9.44 1.73
CA VAL A 50 -17.63 8.62 2.75
C VAL A 50 -16.99 9.43 3.88
N VAL A 51 -16.73 10.73 3.66
CA VAL A 51 -16.11 11.62 4.66
C VAL A 51 -16.83 11.61 6.02
N PRO A 52 -18.18 11.68 6.10
CA PRO A 52 -18.88 11.57 7.38
C PRO A 52 -18.59 10.26 8.12
N TYR A 53 -18.43 9.15 7.40
CA TYR A 53 -18.12 7.86 8.02
C TYR A 53 -16.71 7.82 8.59
N TYR A 54 -15.72 8.41 7.89
CA TYR A 54 -14.38 8.57 8.45
C TYR A 54 -14.37 9.44 9.71
N ARG A 55 -15.17 10.51 9.74
CA ARG A 55 -15.32 11.34 10.94
C ARG A 55 -15.88 10.52 12.10
N THR A 56 -16.92 9.72 11.89
CA THR A 56 -17.51 8.85 12.93
C THR A 56 -16.51 7.80 13.42
N LEU A 57 -15.83 7.11 12.49
CA LEU A 57 -14.81 6.12 12.83
C LEU A 57 -13.66 6.75 13.63
N LEU A 58 -13.22 7.96 13.27
CA LEU A 58 -12.18 8.67 13.99
C LEU A 58 -12.67 9.16 15.36
N SER A 59 -13.94 9.55 15.51
CA SER A 59 -14.55 9.83 16.82
C SER A 59 -14.41 8.62 17.74
N ALA A 60 -14.77 7.44 17.25
CA ALA A 60 -14.69 6.19 18.01
C ALA A 60 -13.25 5.85 18.40
N CYS A 61 -12.28 6.08 17.49
CA CYS A 61 -10.85 5.95 17.82
C CYS A 61 -10.40 6.94 18.91
N ALA A 62 -10.91 8.18 18.91
CA ALA A 62 -10.55 9.21 19.89
C ALA A 62 -11.03 8.86 21.31
N VAL A 63 -12.24 8.32 21.43
CA VAL A 63 -12.78 7.83 22.71
C VAL A 63 -11.93 6.67 23.24
N LYS A 64 -11.51 5.76 22.36
CA LYS A 64 -10.72 4.57 22.71
C LYS A 64 -9.20 4.81 22.74
N PHE A 65 -8.76 6.06 22.73
CA PHE A 65 -7.33 6.39 22.64
C PHE A 65 -6.52 5.81 23.80
N GLY A 66 -7.09 5.73 25.01
CA GLY A 66 -6.40 5.18 26.18
C GLY A 66 -5.94 3.72 26.03
N GLU A 67 -6.58 2.96 25.14
CA GLU A 67 -6.22 1.57 24.83
C GLU A 67 -5.12 1.46 23.75
N MET A 68 -4.71 2.59 23.16
CA MET A 68 -3.87 2.62 21.98
C MET A 68 -2.39 2.71 22.33
N LYS A 69 -1.61 1.73 21.89
CA LYS A 69 -0.15 1.81 21.90
C LYS A 69 0.37 2.86 20.90
N PRO A 70 1.51 3.53 21.14
CA PRO A 70 2.06 4.54 20.23
C PRO A 70 2.23 4.05 18.77
N GLU A 71 2.57 2.77 18.55
CA GLU A 71 2.72 2.22 17.20
C GLU A 71 1.39 2.20 16.43
N ASN A 72 0.29 1.89 17.13
CA ASN A 72 -1.05 1.91 16.56
C ASN A 72 -1.46 3.31 16.13
N PHE A 73 -1.04 4.34 16.88
CA PHE A 73 -1.25 5.74 16.49
C PHE A 73 -0.48 6.09 15.22
N CYS A 74 0.79 5.67 15.13
CA CYS A 74 1.59 5.83 13.91
C CYS A 74 0.91 5.16 12.70
N HIS A 75 0.34 3.97 12.87
CA HIS A 75 -0.41 3.29 11.82
C HIS A 75 -1.70 4.02 11.42
N LEU A 76 -2.40 4.64 12.38
CA LEU A 76 -3.57 5.47 12.11
C LEU A 76 -3.17 6.70 11.29
N MET A 77 -2.17 7.46 11.73
CA MET A 77 -1.64 8.61 10.98
C MET A 77 -1.18 8.20 9.58
N GLN A 78 -0.54 7.03 9.44
CA GLN A 78 -0.12 6.54 8.14
C GLN A 78 -1.32 6.25 7.22
N ALA A 79 -2.39 5.64 7.72
CA ALA A 79 -3.60 5.39 6.94
C ALA A 79 -4.28 6.71 6.53
N LEU A 80 -4.43 7.65 7.46
CA LEU A 80 -5.02 8.96 7.20
C LEU A 80 -4.19 9.80 6.22
N SER A 81 -2.86 9.77 6.31
CA SER A 81 -1.98 10.46 5.37
C SER A 81 -2.07 9.92 3.93
N ARG A 82 -2.39 8.64 3.77
CA ARG A 82 -2.67 8.03 2.46
C ARG A 82 -4.05 8.41 1.93
N LEU A 83 -5.04 8.56 2.82
CA LEU A 83 -6.37 9.07 2.50
C LEU A 83 -6.41 10.60 2.33
N GLN A 84 -5.35 11.30 2.71
CA GLN A 84 -5.30 12.76 2.80
C GLN A 84 -6.42 13.34 3.68
N TYR A 85 -6.88 12.57 4.68
CA TYR A 85 -7.92 13.00 5.60
C TYR A 85 -7.29 13.65 6.84
N ARG A 86 -7.59 14.94 7.04
CA ARG A 86 -7.16 15.74 8.20
C ARG A 86 -8.33 15.96 9.13
N ASP A 87 -8.05 15.92 10.43
CA ASP A 87 -9.05 16.10 11.48
C ASP A 87 -8.38 16.64 12.74
N GLU A 88 -9.01 17.59 13.42
CA GLU A 88 -8.49 18.27 14.61
C GLU A 88 -8.18 17.29 15.75
N ARG A 89 -8.92 16.17 15.84
CA ARG A 89 -8.71 15.16 16.87
C ARG A 89 -7.32 14.54 16.82
N LEU A 90 -6.66 14.58 15.66
CA LEU A 90 -5.28 14.12 15.54
C LEU A 90 -4.32 14.96 16.37
N VAL A 91 -4.60 16.26 16.56
CA VAL A 91 -3.81 17.15 17.41
C VAL A 91 -3.97 16.74 18.88
N MET A 92 -5.19 16.44 19.32
CA MET A 92 -5.44 15.92 20.68
C MET A 92 -4.75 14.58 20.91
N MET A 93 -4.77 13.70 19.90
CA MET A 93 -4.07 12.41 19.96
C MET A 93 -2.54 12.59 20.02
N LEU A 94 -1.99 13.52 19.23
CA LEU A 94 -0.57 13.88 19.26
C LEU A 94 -0.14 14.34 20.64
N GLN A 95 -0.93 15.23 21.27
CA GLN A 95 -0.69 15.70 22.64
C GLN A 95 -0.52 14.54 23.62
N LYS A 96 -1.41 13.53 23.55
CA LYS A 96 -1.35 12.37 24.44
C LYS A 96 -0.16 11.44 24.15
N THR A 97 0.35 11.42 22.92
CA THR A 97 1.56 10.65 22.56
C THR A 97 2.88 11.42 22.70
N ALA A 98 2.84 12.70 23.04
CA ALA A 98 4.00 13.60 22.98
C ALA A 98 5.25 13.07 23.69
N LEU A 99 5.10 12.38 24.82
CA LEU A 99 6.21 11.87 25.63
C LEU A 99 6.68 10.46 25.23
N THR A 100 6.03 9.84 24.24
CA THR A 100 6.32 8.44 23.85
C THR A 100 7.29 8.33 22.68
N TRP A 101 7.61 9.42 22.00
CA TRP A 101 8.45 9.40 20.79
C TRP A 101 9.89 8.93 21.00
N PRO A 102 10.57 9.24 22.12
CA PRO A 102 11.92 8.71 22.37
C PRO A 102 11.95 7.20 22.63
N THR A 103 10.83 6.58 23.02
CA THR A 103 10.78 5.15 23.39
C THR A 103 10.39 4.24 22.24
N VAL A 104 9.89 4.79 21.13
CA VAL A 104 9.53 3.98 19.96
C VAL A 104 10.74 3.66 19.11
N THR A 105 10.68 2.53 18.40
CA THR A 105 11.73 2.17 17.42
C THR A 105 11.89 3.24 16.34
N HIS A 106 13.13 3.43 15.85
CA HIS A 106 13.46 4.37 14.79
C HIS A 106 12.58 4.20 13.53
N LYS A 107 12.29 2.94 13.13
CA LYS A 107 11.32 2.63 12.06
C LYS A 107 9.94 3.25 12.28
N ILE A 108 9.41 3.22 13.50
CA ILE A 108 8.11 3.80 13.84
C ILE A 108 8.21 5.33 13.90
N LEU A 109 9.30 5.85 14.45
CA LEU A 109 9.61 7.28 14.51
C LEU A 109 9.60 7.93 13.12
N VAL A 110 10.38 7.37 12.17
CA VAL A 110 10.44 7.85 10.78
C VAL A 110 9.06 7.77 10.10
N LYS A 111 8.30 6.70 10.34
CA LYS A 111 6.94 6.56 9.78
C LYS A 111 5.96 7.58 10.36
N ALA A 112 6.07 7.86 11.66
CA ALA A 112 5.22 8.83 12.34
C ALA A 112 5.49 10.24 11.81
N ALA A 113 6.77 10.65 11.78
CA ALA A 113 7.19 11.95 11.26
C ALA A 113 6.75 12.16 9.81
N ASN A 114 6.99 11.17 8.94
CA ASN A 114 6.50 11.17 7.56
C ASN A 114 4.98 11.31 7.42
N SER A 115 4.23 10.72 8.36
CA SER A 115 2.76 10.77 8.31
C SER A 115 2.25 12.10 8.85
N ALA A 116 2.86 12.62 9.92
CA ALA A 116 2.55 13.91 10.51
C ALA A 116 2.82 15.07 9.53
N ALA A 117 3.98 15.08 8.87
CA ALA A 117 4.32 16.08 7.86
C ALA A 117 3.33 16.07 6.68
N LYS A 118 2.93 14.89 6.20
CA LYS A 118 1.90 14.77 5.13
C LYS A 118 0.51 15.21 5.54
N LEU A 119 0.19 15.09 6.83
CA LEU A 119 -1.07 15.55 7.41
C LEU A 119 -1.01 17.03 7.79
N ASP A 120 0.11 17.72 7.55
CA ASP A 120 0.33 19.13 7.89
C ASP A 120 0.14 19.38 9.39
N LEU A 121 0.65 18.42 10.17
CA LEU A 121 0.68 18.48 11.62
C LEU A 121 2.05 18.94 12.13
N ALA A 122 3.04 19.12 11.26
CA ALA A 122 4.41 19.48 11.64
C ALA A 122 4.48 20.84 12.35
N SER A 123 3.68 21.81 11.91
CA SER A 123 3.55 23.13 12.55
C SER A 123 2.85 23.12 13.91
N GLN A 124 2.19 22.01 14.26
CA GLN A 124 1.45 21.90 15.52
C GLN A 124 2.42 21.74 16.70
N LEU A 125 2.14 22.45 17.80
CA LEU A 125 2.97 22.44 19.01
C LEU A 125 3.28 21.02 19.51
N TRP A 126 2.27 20.14 19.48
CA TRP A 126 2.37 18.76 19.96
C TRP A 126 3.16 17.83 19.03
N CYS A 127 3.54 18.31 17.84
CA CYS A 127 4.44 17.58 16.94
C CYS A 127 5.92 17.89 17.22
N LYS A 128 6.24 18.96 17.95
CA LYS A 128 7.64 19.32 18.29
C LYS A 128 8.43 18.19 18.97
N PRO A 129 7.87 17.44 19.95
CA PRO A 129 8.60 16.34 20.56
C PRO A 129 8.96 15.21 19.57
N LEU A 130 8.09 14.97 18.58
CA LEU A 130 8.38 14.03 17.49
C LEU A 130 9.49 14.54 16.56
N ALA A 131 9.47 15.84 16.24
CA ALA A 131 10.53 16.48 15.47
C ALA A 131 11.89 16.39 16.20
N ILE A 132 11.93 16.75 17.48
CA ILE A 132 13.14 16.70 18.32
C ILE A 132 13.70 15.27 18.38
N ALA A 133 12.86 14.27 18.65
CA ALA A 133 13.30 12.88 18.71
C ALA A 133 13.88 12.40 17.37
N LEU A 134 13.29 12.81 16.24
CA LEU A 134 13.82 12.50 14.91
C LEU A 134 15.13 13.25 14.63
N SER A 135 15.20 14.54 14.94
CA SER A 135 16.42 15.35 14.79
C SER A 135 17.58 14.75 15.57
N GLN A 136 17.34 14.37 16.83
CA GLN A 136 18.34 13.71 17.65
C GLN A 136 18.84 12.42 17.00
N ALA A 137 17.94 11.57 16.49
CA ALA A 137 18.33 10.32 15.83
C ALA A 137 19.13 10.54 14.52
N VAL A 138 18.89 11.66 13.83
CA VAL A 138 19.67 12.05 12.64
C VAL A 138 21.05 12.55 13.04
N CYS A 139 21.13 13.50 13.98
CA CYS A 139 22.37 14.14 14.42
C CYS A 139 23.32 13.17 15.16
N GLU A 140 22.77 12.27 15.98
CA GLU A 140 23.55 11.24 16.68
C GLU A 140 23.88 10.03 15.79
N ASN A 141 23.48 10.06 14.51
CA ASN A 141 23.73 9.00 13.54
C ASN A 141 23.17 7.61 13.94
N THR A 142 22.10 7.55 14.75
CA THR A 142 21.58 6.28 15.33
C THR A 142 20.68 5.48 14.39
N LEU A 143 20.05 6.15 13.40
CA LEU A 143 19.23 5.46 12.39
C LEU A 143 20.07 4.44 11.61
N ILE A 144 19.48 3.32 11.18
CA ILE A 144 20.16 2.52 10.14
C ILE A 144 19.94 3.15 8.75
N VAL A 145 20.80 2.83 7.78
CA VAL A 145 20.72 3.35 6.41
C VAL A 145 19.31 3.23 5.83
N LYS A 146 18.67 2.07 5.99
CA LYS A 146 17.30 1.85 5.48
C LYS A 146 16.27 2.80 6.09
N GLU A 147 16.40 3.16 7.36
CA GLU A 147 15.46 4.05 8.05
C GLU A 147 15.70 5.50 7.65
N PHE A 148 16.97 5.90 7.60
CA PHE A 148 17.39 7.20 7.09
C PHE A 148 16.86 7.46 5.68
N MET A 149 17.00 6.48 4.78
CA MET A 149 16.51 6.55 3.40
C MET A 149 14.98 6.60 3.29
N ASN A 150 14.25 6.21 4.33
CA ASN A 150 12.79 6.30 4.36
C ASN A 150 12.27 7.66 4.81
N ILE A 151 13.14 8.58 5.24
CA ILE A 151 12.75 9.96 5.56
C ILE A 151 12.34 10.66 4.26
N LYS A 152 11.17 11.27 4.26
CA LYS A 152 10.62 11.95 3.08
C LYS A 152 11.02 13.41 3.08
N TRP A 153 11.16 13.99 1.89
CA TRP A 153 11.49 15.41 1.72
C TRP A 153 10.58 16.32 2.55
N ILE A 154 9.28 16.05 2.60
CA ILE A 154 8.32 16.89 3.34
C ILE A 154 8.60 16.88 4.84
N THR A 155 9.11 15.77 5.36
CA THR A 155 9.51 15.66 6.77
C THR A 155 10.76 16.49 7.04
N VAL A 156 11.74 16.43 6.14
CA VAL A 156 12.97 17.23 6.24
C VAL A 156 12.60 18.72 6.24
N VAL A 157 11.83 19.16 5.24
CA VAL A 157 11.42 20.55 5.07
C VAL A 157 10.63 21.09 6.26
N GLU A 158 9.67 20.32 6.77
CA GLU A 158 8.72 20.81 7.78
C GLU A 158 9.17 20.60 9.22
N MET A 159 10.04 19.62 9.50
CA MET A 159 10.36 19.22 10.88
C MET A 159 11.82 19.44 11.26
N PHE A 160 12.74 19.60 10.31
CA PHE A 160 14.15 19.82 10.65
C PHE A 160 14.44 21.31 10.79
N ASP A 161 15.24 21.63 11.80
CA ASP A 161 15.94 22.91 11.86
C ASP A 161 17.16 22.89 10.94
N ASP A 162 17.75 24.06 10.76
CA ASP A 162 18.87 24.25 9.82
C ASP A 162 20.07 23.35 10.19
N ALA A 163 20.35 23.20 11.50
CA ALA A 163 21.41 22.31 11.98
C ALA A 163 21.14 20.83 11.67
N THR A 164 19.91 20.36 11.86
CA THR A 164 19.51 18.99 11.54
C THR A 164 19.54 18.76 10.03
N MET A 165 19.13 19.75 9.23
CA MET A 165 19.20 19.68 7.76
C MET A 165 20.65 19.51 7.28
N ILE A 166 21.58 20.27 7.85
CA ILE A 166 23.02 20.14 7.53
C ILE A 166 23.50 18.72 7.83
N ASN A 167 23.26 18.22 9.04
CA ASN A 167 23.64 16.86 9.43
C ASN A 167 22.99 15.78 8.55
N TYR A 168 21.72 15.99 8.18
CA TYR A 168 21.02 15.10 7.25
C TYR A 168 21.71 15.03 5.88
N LEU A 169 22.14 16.18 5.33
CA LEU A 169 22.80 16.23 4.02
C LEU A 169 24.19 15.61 4.04
N TYR A 170 25.00 15.90 5.06
CA TYR A 170 26.30 15.24 5.26
C TYR A 170 26.15 13.73 5.36
N ARG A 171 25.16 13.27 6.12
CA ARG A 171 24.87 11.84 6.25
C ARG A 171 24.38 11.23 4.93
N ALA A 172 23.58 11.95 4.15
CA ALA A 172 23.13 11.46 2.85
C ALA A 172 24.31 11.23 1.89
N GLU A 173 25.30 12.12 1.93
CA GLU A 173 26.53 12.04 1.16
C GLU A 173 27.40 10.86 1.58
N ALA A 174 27.63 10.69 2.88
CA ALA A 174 28.38 9.56 3.44
C ALA A 174 27.75 8.20 3.05
N VAL A 175 26.42 8.09 3.14
CA VAL A 175 25.70 6.87 2.75
C VAL A 175 25.86 6.56 1.25
N LYS A 176 25.94 7.56 0.36
CA LYS A 176 26.19 7.33 -1.08
C LYS A 176 27.60 6.80 -1.29
N ARG A 177 28.59 7.31 -0.56
CA ARG A 177 29.98 6.83 -0.62
C ARG A 177 30.12 5.39 -0.14
N GLU A 178 29.45 5.04 0.95
CA GLU A 178 29.54 3.71 1.57
C GLU A 178 28.82 2.62 0.76
N GLN A 179 27.69 2.93 0.12
CA GLN A 179 26.90 1.97 -0.67
C GLN A 179 27.09 2.19 -2.17
N LEU A 180 28.26 1.77 -2.67
CA LEU A 180 28.64 1.63 -4.08
C LEU A 180 27.46 1.55 -5.06
N SER A 181 27.21 2.66 -5.78
CA SER A 181 26.57 2.78 -7.11
C SER A 181 25.11 2.31 -7.35
N ASP A 182 24.54 1.39 -6.56
CA ASP A 182 23.18 0.85 -6.82
C ASP A 182 22.07 1.60 -6.05
N MET A 183 22.47 2.63 -5.29
CA MET A 183 21.57 3.53 -4.58
C MET A 183 20.92 4.53 -5.55
N ARG A 184 19.69 4.23 -5.97
CA ARG A 184 18.79 5.26 -6.53
C ARG A 184 18.27 6.13 -5.39
N TYR A 185 19.01 7.18 -5.06
CA TYR A 185 18.49 8.21 -4.15
C TYR A 185 17.20 8.77 -4.74
N SER A 186 16.17 8.73 -3.92
CA SER A 186 14.82 9.09 -4.36
C SER A 186 14.74 10.58 -4.68
N ARG A 187 13.81 10.94 -5.58
CA ARG A 187 13.21 12.27 -5.76
C ARG A 187 13.07 13.13 -4.49
N HIS A 188 13.04 12.51 -3.30
CA HIS A 188 13.06 13.25 -2.04
C HIS A 188 14.32 14.11 -1.86
N LEU A 189 15.52 13.58 -2.11
CA LEU A 189 16.76 14.34 -1.84
C LEU A 189 16.95 15.52 -2.80
N GLN A 190 16.52 15.39 -4.06
CA GLN A 190 16.48 16.50 -5.02
C GLN A 190 15.54 17.61 -4.58
N VAL A 191 14.35 17.26 -4.06
CA VAL A 191 13.41 18.26 -3.56
C VAL A 191 13.99 18.98 -2.33
N VAL A 192 14.70 18.26 -1.46
CA VAL A 192 15.42 18.86 -0.33
C VAL A 192 16.53 19.79 -0.82
N GLU A 193 17.34 19.37 -1.79
CA GLU A 193 18.40 20.20 -2.40
C GLU A 193 17.83 21.49 -2.99
N MET A 194 16.77 21.40 -3.79
CA MET A 194 16.10 22.57 -4.36
C MET A 194 15.55 23.49 -3.27
N TYR A 195 14.90 22.93 -2.24
CA TYR A 195 14.39 23.70 -1.12
C TYR A 195 15.50 24.44 -0.38
N VAL A 196 16.60 23.75 -0.10
CA VAL A 196 17.75 24.35 0.61
C VAL A 196 18.34 25.50 -0.20
N ARG A 197 18.50 25.35 -1.51
CA ARG A 197 19.01 26.42 -2.37
C ARG A 197 18.07 27.61 -2.51
N LEU A 198 16.76 27.38 -2.57
CA LEU A 198 15.78 28.44 -2.82
C LEU A 198 15.36 29.16 -1.54
N CYS A 199 15.30 28.46 -0.41
CA CYS A 199 14.70 28.96 0.82
C CYS A 199 15.68 29.07 1.99
N LYS A 200 16.86 28.43 1.91
CA LYS A 200 17.83 28.30 3.01
C LYS A 200 19.27 28.49 2.51
N GLU A 201 19.47 29.39 1.56
CA GLU A 201 20.77 29.60 0.91
C GLU A 201 21.84 29.99 1.93
N GLU A 202 21.63 31.09 2.64
CA GLU A 202 22.58 31.61 3.64
C GLU A 202 22.71 30.69 4.87
N SER A 203 21.60 30.11 5.34
CA SER A 203 21.57 29.40 6.62
C SER A 203 21.94 27.93 6.56
N VAL A 204 21.78 27.28 5.40
CA VAL A 204 22.10 25.85 5.21
C VAL A 204 23.06 25.65 4.05
N TRP A 205 22.75 26.16 2.85
CA TRP A 205 23.52 25.85 1.65
C TRP A 205 24.97 26.35 1.73
N GLU A 206 25.18 27.58 2.18
CA GLU A 206 26.53 28.15 2.29
C GLU A 206 27.41 27.39 3.28
N GLN A 207 26.82 26.84 4.34
CA GLN A 207 27.53 26.07 5.39
C GLN A 207 27.94 24.67 4.93
N LEU A 208 27.44 24.18 3.80
CA LEU A 208 27.84 22.87 3.28
C LEU A 208 29.20 22.94 2.58
N ASP A 209 30.02 21.91 2.79
CA ASP A 209 31.26 21.75 2.05
C ASP A 209 31.01 21.53 0.55
N ASP A 210 31.99 21.91 -0.27
CA ASP A 210 31.93 21.78 -1.72
C ASP A 210 31.68 20.33 -2.17
N ASN A 211 32.22 19.34 -1.43
CA ASN A 211 31.97 17.93 -1.68
C ASN A 211 30.48 17.56 -1.59
N VAL A 212 29.77 18.08 -0.58
CA VAL A 212 28.34 17.81 -0.40
C VAL A 212 27.54 18.56 -1.47
N LYS A 213 27.94 19.79 -1.80
CA LYS A 213 27.32 20.56 -2.89
C LYS A 213 27.48 19.86 -4.24
N GLU A 214 28.66 19.31 -4.53
CA GLU A 214 28.94 18.53 -5.75
C GLU A 214 28.11 17.25 -5.78
N PHE A 215 28.12 16.47 -4.70
CA PHE A 215 27.25 15.29 -4.54
C PHE A 215 25.78 15.59 -4.85
N LEU A 216 25.26 16.70 -4.32
CA LEU A 216 23.89 17.13 -4.52
C LEU A 216 23.60 17.58 -5.95
N ARG A 217 24.58 18.16 -6.66
CA ARG A 217 24.49 18.50 -8.08
C ARG A 217 24.50 17.25 -8.96
N ASP A 218 25.38 16.29 -8.67
CA ASP A 218 25.48 15.04 -9.44
C ASP A 218 24.19 14.22 -9.39
N LEU A 219 23.49 14.23 -8.25
CA LEU A 219 22.17 13.59 -8.10
C LEU A 219 21.11 14.10 -9.09
N ARG A 220 21.28 15.31 -9.63
CA ARG A 220 20.38 15.88 -10.63
C ARG A 220 20.72 15.34 -12.02
N SER A 221 22.00 15.34 -12.37
CA SER A 221 22.53 14.87 -13.65
C SER A 221 22.32 13.36 -13.86
N ASP A 222 22.49 12.57 -12.79
CA ASP A 222 22.30 11.11 -12.81
C ASP A 222 20.84 10.71 -13.07
N GLU A 223 19.86 11.51 -12.64
CA GLU A 223 18.44 11.22 -12.91
C GLU A 223 17.94 11.76 -14.26
N GLU A 224 18.43 12.90 -14.74
CA GLU A 224 18.08 13.40 -16.09
C GLU A 224 18.43 12.36 -17.16
N SER A 225 19.64 11.80 -17.07
CA SER A 225 20.08 10.72 -17.96
C SER A 225 19.25 9.43 -17.79
N ALA A 226 18.87 9.07 -16.56
CA ALA A 226 18.05 7.90 -16.28
C ALA A 226 16.56 8.07 -16.67
N GLU A 227 16.02 9.29 -16.61
CA GLU A 227 14.65 9.61 -17.03
C GLU A 227 14.53 9.53 -18.56
N ASP A 228 15.50 10.09 -19.28
CA ASP A 228 15.60 9.98 -20.74
C ASP A 228 15.67 8.51 -21.20
N GLU A 229 16.45 7.68 -20.50
CA GLU A 229 16.54 6.26 -20.80
C GLU A 229 15.23 5.51 -20.49
N ARG A 230 14.53 5.87 -19.40
CA ARG A 230 13.20 5.32 -19.09
C ARG A 230 12.15 5.73 -20.12
N GLU A 231 12.20 6.96 -20.63
CA GLU A 231 11.30 7.41 -21.70
C GLU A 231 11.54 6.65 -23.01
N ARG A 232 12.81 6.44 -23.38
CA ARG A 232 13.18 5.59 -24.52
C ARG A 232 12.62 4.17 -24.37
N LEU A 233 12.86 3.53 -23.22
CA LEU A 233 12.35 2.18 -22.92
C LEU A 233 10.82 2.09 -22.89
N LYS A 234 10.13 3.13 -22.40
CA LYS A 234 8.66 3.22 -22.47
C LYS A 234 8.17 3.35 -23.92
N GLY A 235 8.86 4.15 -24.73
CA GLY A 235 8.60 4.29 -26.17
C GLY A 235 8.74 2.97 -26.91
N GLU A 236 9.80 2.20 -26.64
CA GLU A 236 10.04 0.89 -27.22
C GLU A 236 9.00 -0.15 -26.79
N LYS A 237 8.65 -0.20 -25.50
CA LYS A 237 7.58 -1.08 -25.00
C LYS A 237 6.22 -0.73 -25.63
N LYS A 238 5.95 0.56 -25.87
CA LYS A 238 4.73 1.01 -26.57
C LYS A 238 4.71 0.56 -28.03
N LYS A 239 5.84 0.71 -28.76
CA LYS A 239 6.00 0.22 -30.14
C LYS A 239 5.86 -1.31 -30.22
N SER A 240 6.43 -2.06 -29.28
CA SER A 240 6.33 -3.53 -29.21
C SER A 240 4.88 -3.99 -28.98
N LYS A 241 4.15 -3.38 -28.03
CA LYS A 241 2.72 -3.67 -27.81
C LYS A 241 1.86 -3.33 -29.03
N GLU A 242 2.19 -2.27 -29.76
CA GLU A 242 1.49 -1.91 -31.00
C GLU A 242 1.72 -2.93 -32.11
N ARG A 243 2.95 -3.44 -32.27
CA ARG A 243 3.29 -4.52 -33.20
C ARG A 243 2.49 -5.80 -32.88
N GLN A 244 2.48 -6.22 -31.62
CA GLN A 244 1.70 -7.39 -31.17
C GLN A 244 0.19 -7.22 -31.45
N ARG A 245 -0.36 -6.03 -31.25
CA ARG A 245 -1.77 -5.73 -31.59
C ARG A 245 -2.05 -5.83 -33.08
N LYS A 246 -1.15 -5.33 -33.93
CA LYS A 246 -1.27 -5.41 -35.40
C LYS A 246 -1.18 -6.86 -35.89
N GLU A 247 -0.29 -7.68 -35.32
CA GLU A 247 -0.20 -9.10 -35.65
C GLU A 247 -1.43 -9.88 -35.21
N LEU A 248 -1.94 -9.63 -33.99
CA LEU A 248 -3.18 -10.25 -33.52
C LEU A 248 -4.37 -9.89 -34.41
N HIS A 249 -4.43 -8.65 -34.88
CA HIS A 249 -5.46 -8.22 -35.84
C HIS A 249 -5.32 -8.94 -37.20
N LYS A 250 -4.10 -9.10 -37.71
CA LYS A 250 -3.81 -9.84 -38.95
C LYS A 250 -4.19 -11.33 -38.81
N TYR A 251 -3.89 -11.94 -37.66
CA TYR A 251 -4.26 -13.32 -37.34
C TYR A 251 -5.79 -13.50 -37.28
N LYS A 252 -6.51 -12.59 -36.60
CA LYS A 252 -7.99 -12.61 -36.57
C LYS A 252 -8.62 -12.45 -37.97
N LYS A 253 -8.04 -11.61 -38.84
CA LYS A 253 -8.47 -11.49 -40.25
C LYS A 253 -8.25 -12.78 -41.04
N ARG A 254 -7.11 -13.47 -40.83
CA ARG A 254 -6.85 -14.77 -41.44
C ARG A 254 -7.85 -15.83 -40.96
N LEU A 255 -8.12 -15.89 -39.65
CA LEU A 255 -9.13 -16.80 -39.08
C LEU A 255 -10.52 -16.57 -39.68
N LYS A 256 -10.95 -15.32 -39.92
CA LYS A 256 -12.20 -15.03 -40.64
C LYS A 256 -12.20 -15.57 -42.08
N LYS A 257 -11.05 -15.48 -42.78
CA LYS A 257 -10.90 -16.01 -44.15
C LYS A 257 -10.89 -17.53 -44.22
N TYR A 258 -10.38 -18.21 -43.18
CA TYR A 258 -10.41 -19.68 -43.07
C TYR A 258 -11.69 -20.22 -42.42
N GLY A 259 -12.47 -19.37 -41.73
CA GLY A 259 -13.70 -19.73 -41.02
C GLY A 259 -14.93 -19.97 -41.91
N GLU A 260 -14.86 -19.67 -43.21
CA GLU A 260 -15.96 -19.97 -44.15
C GLU A 260 -16.03 -21.45 -44.58
N LYS A 261 -15.12 -22.33 -44.12
CA LYS A 261 -15.11 -23.77 -44.47
C LYS A 261 -15.08 -24.75 -43.30
N ALA A 262 -15.41 -24.33 -42.08
CA ALA A 262 -15.51 -25.25 -40.94
C ALA A 262 -16.97 -25.39 -40.48
N ARG A 263 -17.60 -26.53 -40.80
CA ARG A 263 -18.87 -26.94 -40.16
C ARG A 263 -18.64 -27.16 -38.66
N PRO A 264 -19.61 -26.81 -37.80
CA PRO A 264 -19.47 -27.03 -36.37
C PRO A 264 -19.71 -28.51 -36.04
N LEU A 265 -18.71 -29.17 -35.45
CA LEU A 265 -18.92 -30.42 -34.73
C LEU A 265 -19.29 -30.10 -33.29
N ALA A 266 -20.48 -30.56 -32.92
CA ALA A 266 -21.08 -30.39 -31.62
C ALA A 266 -20.48 -31.39 -30.60
N VAL A 267 -20.15 -30.85 -29.43
CA VAL A 267 -20.40 -31.39 -28.08
C VAL A 267 -19.49 -32.51 -27.51
N LYS A 268 -18.79 -32.06 -26.46
CA LYS A 268 -18.35 -32.72 -25.20
C LYS A 268 -17.21 -33.74 -25.23
N LYS A 269 -16.22 -33.45 -24.38
CA LYS A 269 -15.90 -34.26 -23.18
C LYS A 269 -14.92 -33.52 -22.27
N ILE A 270 -15.43 -32.98 -21.15
CA ILE A 270 -15.04 -33.09 -19.72
C ILE A 270 -13.53 -33.14 -19.30
N LYS A 271 -12.55 -33.26 -20.20
CA LYS A 271 -11.13 -33.36 -19.84
C LYS A 271 -10.47 -32.02 -19.47
N THR A 272 -11.11 -30.89 -19.77
CA THR A 272 -10.50 -29.57 -19.61
C THR A 272 -10.63 -28.97 -18.20
N GLN A 273 -11.48 -29.53 -17.33
CA GLN A 273 -11.67 -28.99 -15.97
C GLN A 273 -10.66 -29.50 -14.93
N ARG A 274 -9.97 -30.63 -15.17
CA ARG A 274 -8.93 -31.12 -14.23
C ARG A 274 -7.73 -30.18 -14.06
N LYS A 275 -7.49 -29.26 -14.99
CA LYS A 275 -6.41 -28.25 -14.89
C LYS A 275 -6.80 -27.01 -14.05
N ALA A 276 -8.06 -26.87 -13.66
CA ALA A 276 -8.56 -25.73 -12.89
C ALA A 276 -8.80 -26.05 -11.40
N LEU A 277 -8.60 -27.30 -10.99
CA LEU A 277 -8.78 -27.76 -9.62
C LEU A 277 -7.47 -27.62 -8.84
N SER A 278 -7.55 -27.06 -7.64
CA SER A 278 -6.41 -26.83 -6.74
C SER A 278 -5.96 -28.11 -6.01
N CYS A 279 -6.84 -29.09 -5.80
CA CYS A 279 -6.54 -30.39 -5.18
C CYS A 279 -7.57 -31.48 -5.55
N GLU A 280 -7.34 -32.74 -5.16
CA GLU A 280 -8.28 -33.86 -5.43
C GLU A 280 -9.60 -33.70 -4.68
N LEU A 281 -9.58 -33.22 -3.42
CA LEU A 281 -10.78 -32.91 -2.62
C LEU A 281 -11.68 -31.86 -3.30
N HIS A 282 -11.08 -30.86 -3.97
CA HIS A 282 -11.82 -29.88 -4.76
C HIS A 282 -12.62 -30.59 -5.88
N GLY A 283 -12.03 -31.60 -6.54
CA GLY A 283 -12.73 -32.41 -7.54
C GLY A 283 -13.93 -33.17 -6.98
N GLU A 284 -13.76 -33.83 -5.84
CA GLU A 284 -14.82 -34.63 -5.19
C GLU A 284 -16.00 -33.78 -4.71
N VAL A 285 -15.73 -32.63 -4.08
CA VAL A 285 -16.77 -31.69 -3.64
C VAL A 285 -17.50 -31.08 -4.82
N ALA A 286 -16.81 -30.75 -5.92
CA ALA A 286 -17.44 -30.28 -7.15
C ALA A 286 -18.39 -31.33 -7.74
N GLU A 287 -17.96 -32.58 -7.83
CA GLU A 287 -18.77 -33.68 -8.36
C GLU A 287 -20.01 -33.93 -7.51
N LEU A 288 -19.89 -33.88 -6.18
CA LEU A 288 -21.01 -34.05 -5.26
C LEU A 288 -22.04 -32.92 -5.41
N LEU A 289 -21.61 -31.67 -5.42
CA LEU A 289 -22.51 -30.52 -5.53
C LEU A 289 -23.20 -30.44 -6.90
N VAL A 290 -22.49 -30.78 -7.97
CA VAL A 290 -23.10 -30.93 -9.31
C VAL A 290 -24.09 -32.10 -9.31
N GLY A 291 -23.79 -33.21 -8.61
CA GLY A 291 -24.69 -34.34 -8.43
C GLY A 291 -25.99 -34.00 -7.69
N VAL A 292 -25.97 -33.00 -6.81
CA VAL A 292 -27.15 -32.43 -6.12
C VAL A 292 -27.89 -31.38 -6.99
N GLY A 293 -27.40 -31.12 -8.21
CA GLY A 293 -28.04 -30.24 -9.19
C GLY A 293 -27.60 -28.77 -9.13
N LEU A 294 -26.48 -28.46 -8.46
CA LEU A 294 -25.94 -27.09 -8.42
C LEU A 294 -25.06 -26.81 -9.64
N GLU A 295 -25.33 -25.70 -10.34
CA GLU A 295 -24.50 -25.24 -11.47
C GLU A 295 -23.35 -24.38 -10.97
N LEU A 296 -22.17 -25.00 -10.80
CA LEU A 296 -20.98 -24.34 -10.26
C LEU A 296 -20.01 -23.87 -11.35
N MET A 297 -19.36 -22.74 -11.09
CA MET A 297 -18.17 -22.29 -11.81
C MET A 297 -16.91 -22.57 -10.99
N ILE A 298 -15.92 -23.22 -11.59
CA ILE A 298 -14.69 -23.66 -10.92
C ILE A 298 -13.52 -22.75 -11.32
N GLY A 299 -12.64 -22.40 -10.37
CA GLY A 299 -11.42 -21.63 -10.62
C GLY A 299 -11.70 -20.19 -11.04
N VAL A 300 -12.71 -19.56 -10.42
CA VAL A 300 -13.18 -18.23 -10.82
C VAL A 300 -12.21 -17.15 -10.34
N LYS A 301 -11.68 -16.36 -11.26
CA LYS A 301 -10.77 -15.27 -10.93
C LYS A 301 -11.53 -14.05 -10.40
N ALA A 302 -11.35 -13.74 -9.12
CA ALA A 302 -11.94 -12.59 -8.43
C ALA A 302 -10.86 -11.56 -8.06
N GLY A 303 -10.44 -10.75 -9.04
CA GLY A 303 -9.36 -9.78 -8.86
C GLY A 303 -7.99 -10.45 -8.73
N PRO A 304 -7.24 -10.25 -7.63
CA PRO A 304 -5.96 -10.93 -7.40
C PRO A 304 -6.12 -12.37 -6.91
N PHE A 305 -7.33 -12.78 -6.51
CA PHE A 305 -7.62 -14.10 -5.97
C PHE A 305 -8.22 -15.02 -7.05
N ASN A 306 -7.96 -16.32 -6.93
CA ASN A 306 -8.69 -17.35 -7.65
C ASN A 306 -9.53 -18.08 -6.61
N LEU A 307 -10.84 -18.09 -6.80
CA LEU A 307 -11.80 -18.78 -5.97
C LEU A 307 -11.90 -20.22 -6.45
N ASP A 308 -12.01 -21.18 -5.52
CA ASP A 308 -12.14 -22.58 -5.88
C ASP A 308 -13.46 -22.85 -6.63
N MET A 309 -14.61 -22.55 -6.03
CA MET A 309 -15.91 -22.66 -6.70
C MET A 309 -16.82 -21.47 -6.41
N PHE A 310 -17.69 -21.15 -7.38
CA PHE A 310 -18.67 -20.08 -7.26
C PHE A 310 -20.01 -20.51 -7.84
N HIS A 311 -21.07 -20.35 -7.05
CA HIS A 311 -22.46 -20.58 -7.45
C HIS A 311 -23.13 -19.22 -7.73
N ALA A 312 -23.36 -18.92 -9.01
CA ALA A 312 -23.87 -17.61 -9.42
C ALA A 312 -25.30 -17.35 -8.93
N ALA A 313 -26.17 -18.36 -8.91
CA ALA A 313 -27.58 -18.16 -8.59
C ALA A 313 -27.81 -17.69 -7.14
N THR A 314 -26.96 -18.13 -6.21
CA THR A 314 -27.01 -17.71 -4.80
C THR A 314 -25.89 -16.74 -4.42
N ASN A 315 -25.02 -16.39 -5.36
CA ASN A 315 -23.83 -15.58 -5.14
C ASN A 315 -22.94 -16.11 -4.02
N THR A 316 -22.74 -17.43 -3.99
CA THR A 316 -22.01 -18.14 -2.92
C THR A 316 -20.66 -18.61 -3.44
N VAL A 317 -19.60 -18.36 -2.67
CA VAL A 317 -18.26 -18.91 -2.92
C VAL A 317 -18.07 -20.13 -2.01
N ILE A 318 -17.50 -21.19 -2.57
CA ILE A 318 -17.16 -22.42 -1.86
C ILE A 318 -15.65 -22.62 -2.04
N GLU A 319 -14.91 -22.44 -0.95
CA GLU A 319 -13.46 -22.65 -0.90
C GLU A 319 -13.18 -24.02 -0.29
N VAL A 320 -12.30 -24.80 -0.92
CA VAL A 320 -11.96 -26.15 -0.46
C VAL A 320 -10.54 -26.11 0.08
N CYS A 321 -10.39 -26.01 1.40
CA CYS A 321 -9.09 -25.98 2.04
C CYS A 321 -8.48 -27.40 2.10
N PRO A 322 -7.37 -27.71 1.38
CA PRO A 322 -6.64 -28.94 1.61
C PRO A 322 -5.89 -28.88 2.95
N GLU A 323 -5.57 -30.06 3.52
CA GLU A 323 -4.93 -30.22 4.85
C GLU A 323 -3.63 -29.41 5.05
N TRP A 324 -3.00 -28.95 3.98
CA TRP A 324 -1.68 -28.28 3.99
C TRP A 324 -1.74 -26.78 3.69
N GLN A 325 -2.93 -26.19 3.50
CA GLN A 325 -3.07 -24.78 3.17
C GLN A 325 -3.13 -23.93 4.44
N PHE A 326 -1.98 -23.36 4.81
CA PHE A 326 -1.87 -22.44 5.94
C PHE A 326 -2.27 -21.02 5.55
N TYR A 327 -3.31 -20.48 6.20
CA TYR A 327 -3.53 -19.04 6.20
C TYR A 327 -2.51 -18.39 7.13
N VAL A 328 -1.80 -17.37 6.64
CA VAL A 328 -0.91 -16.56 7.48
C VAL A 328 -1.76 -15.76 8.47
N SER A 329 -1.95 -16.34 9.65
CA SER A 329 -2.29 -15.64 10.88
C SER A 329 -1.06 -15.64 11.78
N ASP A 330 -0.48 -14.48 12.07
CA ASP A 330 0.31 -14.33 13.28
C ASP A 330 -0.72 -14.14 14.41
N ILE A 331 -0.96 -15.09 15.31
CA ILE A 331 -0.05 -15.57 16.36
C ILE A 331 -0.51 -16.97 16.83
N GLU A 332 0.48 -17.82 17.14
CA GLU A 332 0.44 -19.16 17.73
C GLU A 332 0.19 -20.35 16.79
N TRP A 333 1.26 -21.10 16.54
CA TRP A 333 1.24 -22.48 16.08
C TRP A 333 0.49 -23.32 17.11
N SER A 334 -0.79 -23.56 16.89
CA SER A 334 -1.52 -24.62 17.59
C SER A 334 -1.91 -25.71 16.60
N THR A 335 -1.33 -26.88 16.83
CA THR A 335 -1.72 -28.15 16.23
C THR A 335 -3.18 -28.45 16.60
N ARG A 336 -4.08 -28.40 15.61
CA ARG A 336 -5.31 -29.19 15.61
C ARG A 336 -5.62 -29.64 14.17
N CYS A 337 -5.07 -30.78 13.81
CA CYS A 337 -5.75 -31.68 12.88
C CYS A 337 -6.86 -32.38 13.66
N ALA A 338 -8.10 -32.32 13.16
CA ALA A 338 -9.08 -33.41 13.15
C ALA A 338 -10.46 -32.87 12.75
N GLY A 339 -10.90 -33.24 11.53
CA GLY A 339 -12.28 -33.13 11.08
C GLY A 339 -12.37 -32.64 9.65
N ASP A 340 -12.70 -33.55 8.73
CA ASP A 340 -13.13 -33.22 7.36
C ASP A 340 -14.27 -32.19 7.42
N GLY A 341 -13.92 -30.93 7.15
CA GLY A 341 -14.82 -29.80 7.32
C GLY A 341 -14.97 -29.03 6.03
N ILE A 342 -16.16 -29.09 5.43
CA ILE A 342 -16.56 -28.14 4.40
C ILE A 342 -16.91 -26.84 5.12
N ASP A 343 -16.04 -25.84 5.02
CA ASP A 343 -16.35 -24.48 5.48
C ASP A 343 -17.23 -23.79 4.42
N ILE A 344 -18.54 -23.82 4.61
CA ILE A 344 -19.47 -22.96 3.85
C ILE A 344 -19.33 -21.54 4.41
N VAL A 345 -18.36 -20.81 3.90
CA VAL A 345 -18.13 -19.42 4.28
C VAL A 345 -19.18 -18.53 3.63
N ASN A 346 -20.28 -18.30 4.34
CA ASN A 346 -21.23 -17.23 4.02
C ASN A 346 -20.64 -15.88 4.49
N LYS A 347 -19.53 -15.43 3.88
CA LYS A 347 -18.90 -14.14 4.21
C LYS A 347 -18.51 -13.35 2.97
N PHE A 348 -19.40 -12.42 2.60
CA PHE A 348 -19.00 -11.04 2.46
C PHE A 348 -19.67 -10.25 3.58
N CYS A 349 -18.99 -10.14 4.72
CA CYS A 349 -19.26 -9.21 5.83
C CYS A 349 -17.92 -8.69 6.36
#